data_AF-A0A643FDZ0-F1
#
_entry.id   AF-A0A643FDZ0-F1
#
_cell.length_a   1.000
_cell.length_b   1.000
_cell.length_c   1.000
_cell.angle_alpha   90.00
_cell.angle_beta   90.00
_cell.angle_gamma   90.00
#
_symmetry.space_group_name_H-M   'P 1'
#
loop_
_entity.id
_entity.type
_entity.pdbx_description
1 polymer ?
#
loop_
_entity_poly.entity_id
_entity_poly.type
_entity_poly.pdbx_seq_one_letter_code
_entity_poly.pdbx_strand_id
1 'polypeptide(L)'
;MTASPESMVAERKLTWDRESGAFVPAVAVERDRRVAGFIKGPLPLVWMQAAARMPGKTLQVALALWYLAGLKKTTTVRLPSKPLNEMGVSRDAKYEALARLEQQGLVSVQQQPGQAPLVTLLTASA
;
A
#
# COMPACT_ATOMS: atom_id res chain seq x y z
N MET A 1 -36.48 -33.63 42.52
CA MET A 1 -35.26 -33.36 41.74
C MET A 1 -35.68 -32.88 40.36
N THR A 2 -35.86 -31.58 40.18
CA THR A 2 -36.18 -30.94 38.90
C THR A 2 -34.97 -30.09 38.51
N ALA A 3 -34.32 -30.44 37.40
CA ALA A 3 -33.12 -29.79 36.91
C ALA A 3 -33.44 -28.33 36.54
N SER A 4 -32.65 -27.41 37.09
CA SER A 4 -32.66 -25.99 36.74
C SER A 4 -32.20 -25.81 35.29
N PRO A 5 -32.83 -24.94 34.49
CA PRO A 5 -32.38 -24.69 33.13
C PRO A 5 -31.03 -23.98 33.21
N GLU A 6 -29.99 -24.65 32.73
CA GLU A 6 -28.66 -24.09 32.51
C GLU A 6 -28.83 -22.78 31.73
N SER A 7 -28.58 -21.69 32.44
CA SER A 7 -28.71 -20.35 31.91
C SER A 7 -27.62 -20.19 30.85
N MET A 8 -28.01 -20.13 29.58
CA MET A 8 -27.13 -19.70 28.49
C MET A 8 -26.63 -18.29 28.82
N VAL A 9 -25.43 -18.18 29.40
CA VAL A 9 -24.79 -16.89 29.63
C VAL A 9 -24.32 -16.38 28.28
N ALA A 10 -25.00 -15.35 27.76
CA ALA A 10 -24.62 -14.71 26.51
C ALA A 10 -23.29 -13.95 26.71
N GLU A 11 -22.18 -14.57 26.34
CA GLU A 11 -20.87 -13.92 26.34
C GLU A 11 -20.83 -12.80 25.31
N ARG A 12 -20.35 -11.62 25.72
CA ARG A 12 -20.14 -10.47 24.83
C ARG A 12 -18.72 -9.94 25.00
N LYS A 13 -18.06 -9.68 23.88
CA LYS A 13 -16.75 -9.02 23.86
C LYS A 13 -16.93 -7.54 24.17
N LEU A 14 -16.21 -7.04 25.17
CA LEU A 14 -16.18 -5.63 25.53
C LEU A 14 -14.78 -5.05 25.27
N THR A 15 -14.70 -3.75 25.01
CA THR A 15 -13.43 -3.02 24.94
C THR A 15 -13.43 -1.98 26.05
N TRP A 16 -12.30 -1.81 26.73
CA TRP A 16 -12.13 -0.76 27.72
C TRP A 16 -11.94 0.58 27.02
N ASP A 17 -12.83 1.53 27.27
CA ASP A 17 -12.67 2.91 26.85
C ASP A 17 -12.12 3.77 28.00
N ARG A 18 -11.02 4.46 27.74
CA ARG A 18 -10.33 5.28 28.75
C ARG A 18 -11.01 6.62 28.99
N GLU A 19 -11.73 7.17 28.02
CA GLU A 19 -12.43 8.45 28.19
C GLU A 19 -13.69 8.30 29.03
N SER A 20 -14.48 7.27 28.77
CA SER A 20 -15.68 6.98 29.56
C SER A 20 -15.40 6.20 30.85
N GLY A 21 -14.21 5.61 31.00
CA GLY A 21 -13.85 4.79 32.17
C GLY A 21 -14.72 3.54 32.32
N ALA A 22 -15.25 3.03 31.21
CA ALA A 22 -16.21 1.93 31.19
C ALA A 22 -15.86 0.87 30.14
N PHE A 23 -16.34 -0.35 30.38
CA PHE A 23 -16.36 -1.40 29.35
C PHE A 23 -17.53 -1.13 28.40
N VAL A 24 -17.23 -0.58 27.24
CA VAL A 24 -18.22 -0.42 26.17
C VAL A 24 -18.32 -1.74 25.40
N PRO A 25 -19.50 -2.08 24.81
CA PRO A 25 -19.58 -3.14 23.83
C PRO A 25 -18.41 -2.98 22.88
N ALA A 26 -17.62 -4.03 22.67
CA ALA A 26 -16.70 -4.03 21.55
C ALA A 26 -17.63 -3.98 20.36
N VAL A 27 -17.95 -2.76 19.90
CA VAL A 27 -18.38 -2.54 18.54
C VAL A 27 -17.36 -3.37 17.80
N ALA A 28 -17.85 -4.36 17.06
CA ALA A 28 -17.08 -4.80 15.93
C ALA A 28 -16.93 -3.51 15.11
N VAL A 29 -15.89 -2.72 15.41
CA VAL A 29 -14.98 -2.33 14.39
C VAL A 29 -14.62 -3.68 13.81
N GLU A 30 -15.45 -4.15 12.87
CA GLU A 30 -15.05 -5.12 11.89
C GLU A 30 -13.67 -4.64 11.58
N ARG A 31 -12.65 -5.38 12.05
CA ARG A 31 -11.28 -5.08 11.66
C ARG A 31 -11.41 -5.16 10.17
N ASP A 32 -11.52 -4.00 9.51
CA ASP A 32 -11.85 -3.94 8.10
C ASP A 32 -10.80 -4.84 7.50
N ARG A 33 -11.25 -6.01 7.03
CA ARG A 33 -10.33 -7.11 6.74
C ARG A 33 -9.48 -6.73 5.52
N ARG A 34 -9.81 -5.59 4.91
CA ARG A 34 -8.93 -4.70 4.18
C ARG A 34 -8.26 -3.76 5.18
N VAL A 35 -7.16 -4.20 5.79
CA VAL A 35 -6.17 -3.22 6.24
C VAL A 35 -5.95 -2.30 5.04
N ALA A 36 -6.30 -1.02 5.18
CA ALA A 36 -6.08 -0.06 4.12
C ALA A 36 -4.64 -0.24 3.63
N GLY A 37 -4.44 -0.40 2.32
CA GLY A 37 -3.13 -0.73 1.77
C GLY A 37 -2.05 0.23 2.29
N PHE A 38 -0.89 -0.29 2.68
CA PHE A 38 0.22 0.51 3.19
C PHE A 38 1.48 0.30 2.36
N ILE A 39 2.34 1.31 2.32
CA ILE A 39 3.66 1.21 1.68
C ILE A 39 4.63 0.61 2.70
N LYS A 40 5.19 -0.55 2.36
CA LYS A 40 6.13 -1.24 3.24
C LYS A 40 7.46 -0.47 3.31
N GLY A 41 7.96 -0.23 4.52
CA GLY A 41 9.28 0.36 4.76
C GLY A 41 10.43 -0.66 4.60
N PRO A 42 11.71 -0.20 4.56
CA PRO A 42 12.15 1.20 4.60
C PRO A 42 12.05 1.87 3.22
N LEU A 43 11.40 3.04 3.14
CA LEU A 43 11.40 3.88 1.94
C LEU A 43 12.54 4.91 2.07
N PRO A 44 13.63 4.82 1.28
CA PRO A 44 14.73 5.76 1.36
C PRO A 44 14.23 7.17 1.07
N LEU A 45 14.35 8.07 2.05
CA LEU A 45 13.83 9.42 1.94
C LEU A 45 14.46 10.18 0.77
N VAL A 46 15.75 10.01 0.52
CA VAL A 46 16.45 10.66 -0.61
C VAL A 46 15.87 10.21 -1.96
N TRP A 47 15.60 8.91 -2.10
CA TRP A 47 15.00 8.34 -3.31
C TRP A 47 13.58 8.89 -3.53
N MET A 48 12.77 8.92 -2.47
CA MET A 48 11.41 9.49 -2.52
C MET A 48 11.43 11.00 -2.82
N GLN A 49 12.34 11.76 -2.21
CA GLN A 49 12.49 13.20 -2.42
C GLN A 49 12.91 13.51 -3.87
N ALA A 50 13.82 12.71 -4.44
CA ALA A 50 14.17 12.83 -5.85
C ALA A 50 12.95 12.61 -6.75
N ALA A 51 12.12 11.61 -6.45
CA ALA A 51 10.85 11.39 -7.14
C ALA A 51 9.84 12.54 -6.95
N ALA A 52 9.77 13.11 -5.74
CA ALA A 52 8.83 14.17 -5.39
C ALA A 52 9.15 15.53 -6.04
N ARG A 53 10.42 15.79 -6.40
CA ARG A 53 10.82 17.01 -7.11
C ARG A 53 10.44 16.99 -8.59
N MET A 54 10.07 15.84 -9.14
CA MET A 54 9.71 15.71 -10.54
C MET A 54 8.24 16.11 -10.79
N PRO A 55 7.93 16.74 -11.95
CA PRO A 55 6.59 17.21 -12.24
C PRO A 55 5.61 16.08 -12.55
N GLY A 56 4.31 16.42 -12.59
CA GLY A 56 3.25 15.52 -13.02
C GLY A 56 2.87 14.47 -11.96
N LYS A 57 2.75 13.20 -12.39
CA LYS A 57 2.35 12.08 -11.52
C LYS A 57 3.52 11.19 -11.09
N THR A 58 4.74 11.73 -11.14
CA THR A 58 5.96 10.94 -10.92
C THR A 58 6.04 10.36 -9.51
N LEU A 59 5.71 11.15 -8.48
CA LEU A 59 5.70 10.67 -7.10
C LEU A 59 4.66 9.54 -6.91
N GLN A 60 3.47 9.68 -7.48
CA GLN A 60 2.42 8.67 -7.39
C GLN A 60 2.88 7.34 -8.01
N VAL A 61 3.52 7.39 -9.18
CA VAL A 61 4.10 6.20 -9.81
C VAL A 61 5.23 5.60 -8.97
N ALA A 62 6.10 6.43 -8.39
CA ALA A 62 7.19 5.97 -7.52
C ALA A 62 6.65 5.26 -6.27
N LEU A 63 5.64 5.83 -5.61
CA LEU A 63 4.98 5.22 -4.45
C LEU A 63 4.24 3.93 -4.84
N ALA A 64 3.60 3.88 -6.01
CA ALA A 64 2.96 2.67 -6.54
C ALA A 64 3.96 1.54 -6.75
N LEU A 65 5.12 1.85 -7.33
CA LEU A 65 6.20 0.89 -7.52
C LEU A 65 6.71 0.38 -6.18
N TRP A 66 6.90 1.27 -5.21
CA TRP A 66 7.36 0.89 -3.87
C TRP A 66 6.35 0.02 -3.13
N TYR A 67 5.06 0.35 -3.24
CA TYR A 67 3.97 -0.46 -2.72
C TYR A 67 4.00 -1.87 -3.30
N LEU A 68 4.07 -1.99 -4.63
CA LEU A 68 4.12 -3.29 -5.32
C LEU A 68 5.37 -4.08 -4.96
N ALA A 69 6.52 -3.42 -4.83
CA ALA A 69 7.77 -4.03 -4.41
C ALA A 69 7.68 -4.59 -2.98
N GLY A 70 7.09 -3.82 -2.06
CA GLY A 70 6.80 -4.23 -0.70
C GLY A 70 5.85 -5.42 -0.60
N LEU A 71 4.79 -5.40 -1.41
CA LEU A 71 3.81 -6.49 -1.51
C LEU A 71 4.45 -7.79 -2.04
N LYS A 72 5.23 -7.68 -3.12
CA LYS A 72 5.85 -8.84 -3.79
C LYS A 72 7.18 -9.25 -3.15
N LYS A 73 7.69 -8.49 -2.19
CA LYS A 73 9.00 -8.70 -1.54
C LYS A 73 10.14 -8.80 -2.56
N THR A 74 10.11 -7.97 -3.60
CA THR A 74 11.13 -7.91 -4.66
C THR A 74 11.29 -6.49 -5.16
N THR A 75 12.48 -6.14 -5.63
CA THR A 75 12.78 -4.82 -6.23
C THR A 75 12.34 -4.73 -7.69
N THR A 76 12.09 -5.86 -8.35
CA THR A 76 11.64 -5.91 -9.74
C THR A 76 10.17 -6.29 -9.82
N VAL A 77 9.34 -5.36 -10.28
CA VAL A 77 7.89 -5.52 -10.30
C VAL A 77 7.30 -5.12 -11.65
N ARG A 78 6.30 -5.89 -12.11
CA ARG A 78 5.40 -5.42 -13.16
C ARG A 78 4.50 -4.32 -12.63
N LEU A 79 4.35 -3.25 -13.40
CA LEU A 79 3.49 -2.11 -13.08
C LEU A 79 2.18 -2.14 -13.90
N PRO A 80 1.13 -2.83 -13.43
CA PRO A 80 -0.18 -2.83 -14.08
C PRO A 80 -0.89 -1.49 -13.91
N SER A 81 -1.88 -1.21 -14.76
CA SER A 81 -2.62 0.07 -14.72
C SER A 81 -3.59 0.18 -13.53
N LYS A 82 -4.10 -0.93 -13.00
CA LYS A 82 -5.09 -0.93 -11.91
C LYS A 82 -4.67 -0.10 -10.67
N PRO A 83 -3.52 -0.38 -10.01
CA PRO A 83 -3.10 0.40 -8.84
C PRO A 83 -2.83 1.87 -9.19
N LEU A 84 -2.39 2.15 -10.42
CA LEU A 84 -2.13 3.50 -10.88
C LEU A 84 -3.42 4.29 -11.09
N ASN A 85 -4.47 3.66 -11.63
CA ASN A 85 -5.78 4.27 -11.79
C ASN A 85 -6.38 4.66 -10.43
N GLU A 86 -6.23 3.80 -9.41
CA GLU A 86 -6.65 4.08 -8.03
C GLU A 86 -5.90 5.28 -7.42
N MET A 87 -4.69 5.58 -7.91
CA MET A 87 -3.89 6.76 -7.54
C MET A 87 -4.07 7.95 -8.50
N GLY A 88 -5.04 7.90 -9.41
CA GLY A 88 -5.32 8.97 -10.37
C GLY A 88 -4.22 9.19 -11.41
N VAL A 89 -3.52 8.12 -11.79
CA VAL A 89 -2.47 8.12 -12.81
C VAL A 89 -3.00 7.52 -14.10
N SER A 90 -3.07 8.34 -15.15
CA SER A 90 -3.44 7.88 -16.49
C SER A 90 -2.33 7.05 -17.16
N ARG A 91 -2.66 6.38 -18.26
CA ARG A 91 -1.69 5.63 -19.06
C ARG A 91 -0.54 6.52 -19.54
N ASP A 92 -0.83 7.73 -20.01
CA ASP A 92 0.20 8.62 -20.53
C ASP A 92 1.06 9.19 -19.40
N ALA A 93 0.44 9.60 -18.29
CA ALA A 93 1.14 10.05 -17.10
C ALA A 93 2.06 8.97 -16.52
N LYS A 94 1.67 7.69 -16.61
CA LYS A 94 2.52 6.55 -16.25
C LYS A 94 3.78 6.50 -17.10
N TYR A 95 3.66 6.55 -18.43
CA TYR A 95 4.83 6.44 -19.30
C TYR A 95 5.75 7.65 -19.18
N GLU A 96 5.21 8.87 -19.07
CA GLU A 96 6.01 10.06 -18.78
C GLU A 96 6.74 9.95 -17.44
N ALA A 97 6.06 9.51 -16.38
CA ALA A 97 6.66 9.32 -15.07
C ALA A 97 7.77 8.27 -15.08
N LEU A 98 7.55 7.12 -15.76
CA LEU A 98 8.56 6.08 -15.89
C LEU A 98 9.81 6.59 -16.61
N ALA A 99 9.63 7.34 -17.72
CA ALA A 99 10.75 7.94 -18.44
C ALA A 99 11.56 8.89 -17.54
N ARG A 100 10.89 9.75 -16.76
CA ARG A 100 11.57 10.67 -15.82
C ARG A 100 12.32 9.93 -14.71
N LEU A 101 11.70 8.90 -14.12
CA LEU A 101 12.32 8.07 -13.07
C LEU A 101 13.55 7.33 -13.59
N GLU A 102 13.48 6.81 -14.80
CA GLU A 102 14.60 6.12 -15.44
C GLU A 102 15.74 7.07 -15.79
N GLN A 103 15.43 8.25 -16.34
CA GLN A 103 16.42 9.30 -16.61
C GLN A 103 17.15 9.79 -15.35
N GLN A 104 16.48 9.80 -14.20
CA GLN A 104 17.09 10.14 -12.90
C GLN A 104 17.80 8.95 -12.23
N GLY A 105 17.84 7.78 -12.87
CA GLY A 105 18.49 6.59 -12.33
C GLY A 105 17.81 6.02 -11.08
N LEU A 106 16.54 6.36 -10.84
CA LEU A 106 15.78 5.86 -9.69
C LEU A 106 15.17 4.48 -9.97
N VAL A 107 14.95 4.16 -11.23
CA VAL A 107 14.44 2.87 -11.70
C VAL A 107 15.10 2.46 -13.02
N SER A 108 15.03 1.18 -13.35
CA SER A 108 15.28 0.66 -14.71
C SER A 108 13.99 0.07 -15.26
N VAL A 109 13.66 0.35 -16.53
CA VAL A 109 12.39 -0.04 -17.14
C VAL A 109 12.63 -0.95 -18.35
N GLN A 110 12.01 -2.12 -18.33
CA GLN A 110 11.93 -3.01 -19.49
C GLN A 110 10.50 -3.03 -20.00
N GLN A 111 10.32 -2.67 -21.27
CA GLN A 111 9.00 -2.58 -21.91
C GLN A 111 8.91 -3.60 -23.05
N GLN A 112 7.76 -4.26 -23.15
CA GLN A 112 7.41 -5.12 -24.28
C GLN A 112 6.03 -4.71 -24.79
N PRO A 113 5.80 -4.66 -26.11
CA PRO A 113 4.49 -4.36 -26.68
C PRO A 113 3.40 -5.27 -26.09
N GLY A 114 2.27 -4.69 -25.70
CA GLY A 114 1.13 -5.42 -25.13
C GLY A 114 1.29 -5.89 -23.67
N GLN A 115 2.45 -5.66 -23.04
CA GLN A 115 2.68 -6.06 -21.65
C GLN A 115 2.84 -4.87 -20.70
N ALA A 116 2.53 -5.11 -19.43
CA ALA A 116 2.86 -4.15 -18.38
C ALA A 116 4.40 -4.04 -18.26
N PRO A 117 4.95 -2.81 -18.15
CA PRO A 117 6.38 -2.63 -18.03
C PRO A 117 6.90 -3.32 -16.77
N LEU A 118 8.05 -4.00 -16.91
CA LEU A 118 8.80 -4.59 -15.83
C LEU A 118 9.79 -3.54 -15.32
N VAL A 119 9.65 -3.15 -14.06
CA VAL A 119 10.39 -2.03 -13.48
C VAL A 119 11.22 -2.54 -12.32
N THR A 120 12.52 -2.23 -12.32
CA THR A 120 13.44 -2.51 -11.22
C THR A 120 13.73 -1.23 -10.46
N LEU A 121 13.47 -1.22 -9.15
CA LEU A 121 13.84 -0.13 -8.27
C LEU A 121 15.37 -0.09 -8.08
N LEU A 122 15.97 1.07 -8.35
CA LEU A 122 17.39 1.31 -8.15
C LEU A 122 17.56 2.09 -6.84
N THR A 123 17.69 1.35 -5.76
CA THR A 123 18.11 1.90 -4.47
C THR A 123 19.61 1.73 -4.44
N ALA A 124 20.37 2.80 -4.67
CA ALA A 124 21.79 2.76 -4.37
C ALA A 124 21.92 2.36 -2.90
N SER A 125 22.43 1.14 -2.67
CA SER A 125 22.88 0.74 -1.34
C SER A 125 24.19 1.50 -1.13
N ALA A 126 24.13 2.62 -0.42
CA ALA A 126 25.29 3.12 0.30
C ALA A 126 25.46 2.30 1.57
#